data_AF-A0A3B9R3A2-F1
#
_entry.id   AF-A0A3B9R3A2-F1
#
_cell.length_a   1.000
_cell.length_b   1.000
_cell.length_c   1.000
_cell.angle_alpha   90.00
_cell.angle_beta   90.00
_cell.angle_gamma   90.00
#
_symmetry.space_group_name_H-M   'P 1'
#
loop_
_entity.id
_entity.type
_entity.pdbx_description
1 polymer ?
#
loop_
_entity_poly.entity_id
_entity_poly.type
_entity_poly.pdbx_seq_one_letter_code
_entity_poly.pdbx_strand_id
1 'polypeptide(L)' 'MNWIILIIAGIFEVAFAFCLGKAKESTGNEMYLWYIGFLIALAI' A
#
# COMPACT_ATOMS: atom_id res chain seq x y z
N MET A 1 -9.41 -14.15 -18.73
CA MET A 1 -9.40 -14.98 -17.50
C MET A 1 -9.02 -14.09 -16.32
N ASN A 2 -9.99 -13.78 -15.45
CA ASN A 2 -9.94 -12.75 -14.38
C ASN A 2 -8.90 -12.96 -13.26
N TRP A 3 -8.04 -13.97 -13.36
CA TRP A 3 -7.07 -14.31 -12.31
C TRP A 3 -6.03 -13.22 -12.06
N ILE A 4 -5.62 -12.49 -13.11
CA ILE A 4 -4.68 -11.37 -12.97
C ILE A 4 -5.24 -10.25 -12.10
N ILE A 5 -6.54 -9.97 -12.22
CA ILE A 5 -7.23 -8.95 -11.43
C ILE A 5 -7.33 -9.37 -9.96
N LEU A 6 -7.56 -10.65 -9.68
CA LEU A 6 -7.59 -11.19 -8.32
C LEU A 6 -6.22 -11.10 -7.63
N ILE A 7 -5.14 -11.37 -8.38
CA ILE A 7 -3.77 -11.24 -7.85
C ILE A 7 -3.42 -9.78 -7.55
N ILE A 8 -3.78 -8.85 -8.46
CA ILE A 8 -3.55 -7.41 -8.26
C ILE A 8 -4.33 -6.91 -7.04
N ALA A 9 -5.59 -7.33 -6.89
CA ALA A 9 -6.42 -6.97 -5.73
C ALA A 9 -5.80 -7.46 -4.41
N GLY A 10 -5.25 -8.67 -4.37
CA GLY A 10 -4.57 -9.21 -3.18
C GLY A 10 -3.29 -8.45 -2.82
N ILE A 11 -2.49 -8.05 -3.81
CA ILE A 11 -1.27 -7.24 -3.59
C ILE A 11 -1.62 -5.87 -3.03
N PHE A 12 -2.72 -5.28 -3.50
CA PHE A 12 -3.22 -4.00 -3.01
C PHE A 12 -3.60 -4.03 -1.54
N GLU A 13 -4.31 -5.08 -1.13
CA GLU A 13 -4.78 -5.24 0.25
C GLU A 13 -3.61 -5.41 1.23
N VAL A 14 -2.58 -6.15 0.83
CA VAL A 14 -1.34 -6.30 1.62
C VAL A 14 -0.57 -4.98 1.68
N ALA A 15 -0.43 -4.24 0.57
CA ALA A 15 0.23 -2.94 0.56
C ALA A 15 -0.50 -1.92 1.45
N PHE A 16 -1.83 -1.96 1.47
CA PHE A 16 -2.68 -1.08 2.28
C PHE A 16 -2.57 -1.40 3.78
N ALA A 17 -2.64 -2.68 4.15
CA ALA A 17 -2.47 -3.13 5.53
C ALA A 17 -1.07 -2.81 6.05
N PHE A 18 -0.05 -2.99 5.20
CA PHE A 18 1.32 -2.62 5.50
C PHE A 18 1.42 -1.10 5.74
N CYS A 19 0.76 -0.27 4.90
CA CYS A 19 0.75 1.20 5.03
C CYS A 19 0.16 1.67 6.34
N LEU A 20 -0.98 1.12 6.73
CA LEU A 20 -1.63 1.47 7.99
C LEU A 20 -0.79 1.06 9.21
N GLY A 21 -0.13 -0.11 9.16
CA GLY A 21 0.73 -0.57 10.24
C GLY A 21 1.90 0.37 10.51
N LYS A 22 2.54 0.85 9.45
CA LYS A 22 3.76 1.65 9.56
C LYS A 22 3.52 3.15 9.61
N ALA A 23 2.39 3.63 9.08
CA ALA A 23 1.89 4.98 9.37
C ALA A 23 1.55 5.18 10.86
N LYS A 24 1.16 4.13 11.58
CA LYS A 24 0.94 4.19 13.04
C LYS A 24 2.23 4.19 13.86
N GLU A 25 3.33 3.64 13.32
CA GLU A 25 4.59 3.47 14.05
C GLU A 25 5.59 4.61 13.78
N SER A 26 5.57 5.16 12.56
CA SER A 26 6.49 6.23 12.15
C SER A 26 5.87 7.62 12.27
N THR A 27 6.36 8.44 13.21
CA THR A 27 6.01 9.87 13.34
C THR A 27 7.15 10.73 12.78
N GLY A 28 6.97 11.27 11.55
CA GLY A 28 7.97 12.12 10.89
C GLY A 28 8.11 11.84 9.38
N ASN A 29 9.33 11.98 8.85
CA ASN A 29 9.65 11.88 7.42
C ASN A 29 9.37 10.49 6.80
N GLU A 30 9.29 9.44 7.60
CA GLU A 30 8.98 8.08 7.17
C GLU A 30 7.50 7.91 6.77
N MET A 31 6.58 8.71 7.35
CA MET A 31 5.17 8.74 6.94
C MET A 31 5.00 9.15 5.47
N TYR A 32 5.88 10.03 4.97
CA TYR A 32 5.88 10.47 3.57
C TYR A 32 6.29 9.37 2.60
N LEU A 33 7.28 8.55 2.96
CA LEU A 33 7.69 7.37 2.19
C LEU A 33 6.55 6.34 2.09
N TRP A 34 5.79 6.16 3.17
CA TRP A 34 4.62 5.30 3.18
C TRP A 34 3.44 5.85 2.40
N TYR A 35 3.22 7.17 2.44
CA TYR A 35 2.23 7.84 1.57
C TYR A 35 2.58 7.75 0.09
N ILE A 36 3.87 7.78 -0.28
CA ILE A 36 4.32 7.55 -1.67
C ILE A 36 4.06 6.08 -2.07
N GLY A 37 4.34 5.11 -1.19
CA GLY A 37 3.98 3.71 -1.41
C GLY A 37 2.47 3.51 -1.60
N PHE A 38 1.65 4.25 -0.85
CA PHE A 38 0.20 4.27 -0.98
C PHE A 38 -0.29 4.90 -2.28
N LEU A 39 0.35 5.99 -2.74
CA LEU A 39 0.05 6.64 -4.03
C LEU A 39 0.43 5.76 -5.23
N ILE A 40 1.53 5.01 -5.13
CA ILE A 40 1.94 4.04 -6.16
C ILE A 40 0.98 2.86 -6.19
N ALA A 41 0.51 2.39 -5.02
CA ALA A 41 -0.59 1.43 -4.98
C ALA A 41 -1.80 2.04 -5.68
N LEU A 42 -2.27 3.24 -5.29
CA LEU A 42 -3.41 3.92 -5.93
C LEU A 42 -3.30 4.13 -7.45
N ALA A 43 -2.07 4.21 -7.99
CA ALA A 43 -1.81 4.44 -9.40
C ALA A 43 -1.84 3.17 -10.28
N ILE A 44 -1.84 1.98 -9.68
CA ILE A 44 -1.97 0.67 -10.34
C ILE A 44 -3.40 0.15 -10.21
#